data_AF-A0A3R9I251-F1
#
_entry.id   AF-A0A3R9I251-F1
#
_cell.length_a   1.000
_cell.length_b   1.000
_cell.length_c   1.000
_cell.angle_alpha   90.00
_cell.angle_beta   90.00
_cell.angle_gamma   90.00
#
_symmetry.space_group_name_H-M   'P 1'
#
loop_
_entity.id
_entity.type
_entity.pdbx_description
1 polymer ?
#
loop_
_entity_poly.entity_id
_entity_poly.type
_entity_poly.pdbx_seq_one_letter_code
_entity_poly.pdbx_strand_id
1 'polypeptide(L)'
;MSYSLNQYQTNIDWQLVQLRYRHLTIDECMAMYLDQGNCLVPSPEVESFKIDYQETIYYHCLYKNTLKYQLLKVFSSIPGLEKYPLTRFKISIVIYDTKLELKKTHNLINSKFSSKDIVNQLEVTEKDFDFYYKKARHKNPDYSIQENQVNLTELNLVRLLKSFQKTYLDNPL
;
A
#
# COMPACT_ATOMS: atom_id res chain seq x y z
N MET A 1 23.07 -3.33 -21.33
CA MET A 1 21.83 -2.55 -21.53
C MET A 1 22.01 -1.21 -20.83
N SER A 2 22.07 -0.15 -21.63
CA SER A 2 22.41 1.21 -21.18
C SER A 2 21.13 1.95 -20.82
N TYR A 3 20.90 2.18 -19.53
CA TYR A 3 19.80 3.03 -19.06
C TYR A 3 20.30 4.47 -18.94
N SER A 4 19.81 5.33 -19.85
CA SER A 4 19.98 6.79 -19.75
C SER A 4 18.98 7.31 -18.71
N LEU A 5 19.48 7.52 -17.48
CA LEU A 5 18.90 8.49 -16.56
C LEU A 5 19.14 9.86 -17.19
N ASN A 6 18.10 10.49 -17.76
CA ASN A 6 18.14 11.93 -17.97
C ASN A 6 18.22 12.58 -16.59
N GLN A 7 19.46 12.79 -16.18
CA GLN A 7 19.89 13.60 -15.06
C GLN A 7 19.30 15.00 -15.25
N TYR A 8 18.29 15.35 -14.45
CA TYR A 8 18.20 16.73 -14.01
C TYR A 8 19.39 16.97 -13.07
N GLN A 9 20.54 17.33 -13.64
CA GLN A 9 21.64 17.94 -12.90
C GLN A 9 21.16 19.31 -12.40
N THR A 10 20.46 19.30 -11.28
CA THR A 10 20.54 20.44 -10.37
C THR A 10 21.77 20.17 -9.51
N ASN A 11 22.74 21.08 -9.52
CA ASN A 11 23.90 21.06 -8.63
C ASN A 11 23.41 21.23 -7.17
N ILE A 12 22.83 20.16 -6.63
CA ILE A 12 22.51 20.06 -5.22
C ILE A 12 23.83 19.66 -4.55
N ASP A 13 24.41 20.60 -3.81
CA ASP A 13 25.51 20.29 -2.92
C ASP A 13 25.01 19.35 -1.82
N TRP A 14 25.27 18.06 -2.01
CA TRP A 14 24.87 17.00 -1.11
C TRP A 14 25.49 17.17 0.29
N GLN A 15 26.62 17.87 0.44
CA GLN A 15 27.19 18.19 1.76
C GLN A 15 26.32 19.21 2.51
N LEU A 16 25.76 20.20 1.81
CA LEU A 16 24.89 21.22 2.40
C LEU A 16 23.53 20.63 2.82
N VAL A 17 23.00 19.69 2.02
CA VAL A 17 21.77 18.93 2.34
C VAL A 17 22.00 18.04 3.55
N GLN A 18 23.10 17.29 3.61
CA GLN A 18 23.47 16.47 4.77
C GLN A 18 23.65 17.31 6.04
N LEU A 19 24.28 18.48 5.96
CA LEU A 19 24.44 19.40 7.10
C LEU A 19 23.11 19.98 7.58
N ARG A 20 22.22 20.37 6.66
CA ARG A 20 20.93 21.00 6.97
C ARG A 20 19.93 20.00 7.55
N TYR A 21 19.96 18.75 7.10
CA TYR A 21 19.06 17.69 7.56
C TYR A 21 19.72 16.65 8.46
N ARG A 22 20.89 16.95 9.04
CA ARG A 22 21.64 16.07 9.97
C ARG A 22 20.86 15.56 11.19
N HIS A 23 19.71 16.19 11.47
CA HIS A 23 18.79 15.85 12.56
C HIS A 23 17.66 14.91 12.12
N LEU A 24 17.57 14.63 10.82
CA LEU A 24 16.69 13.63 10.23
C LEU A 24 17.54 12.41 9.94
N THR A 25 17.29 11.31 10.65
CA THR A 25 17.75 10.00 10.19
C THR A 25 17.05 9.75 8.84
N ILE A 26 17.78 9.91 7.73
CA ILE A 26 17.28 9.49 6.42
C ILE A 26 17.42 7.97 6.40
N ASP A 27 16.45 7.28 6.99
CA ASP A 27 16.28 5.85 6.75
C ASP A 27 16.06 5.67 5.24
N GLU A 28 16.81 4.78 4.60
CA GLU A 28 16.68 4.50 3.18
C GLU A 28 15.22 4.18 2.84
N CYS A 29 14.55 5.11 2.17
CA CYS A 29 13.16 4.93 1.78
C CYS A 29 13.10 4.34 0.39
N MET A 30 12.89 3.02 0.30
CA MET A 30 12.72 2.33 -0.98
C MET A 30 11.50 2.89 -1.73
N ALA A 31 11.69 3.20 -3.01
CA ALA A 31 10.62 3.60 -3.93
C ALA A 31 10.46 2.53 -5.03
N MET A 32 9.24 2.40 -5.54
CA MET A 32 8.84 1.38 -6.50
C MET A 32 8.27 2.04 -7.74
N TYR A 33 8.69 1.55 -8.92
CA TYR A 33 8.10 1.92 -10.19
C TYR A 33 6.92 1.01 -10.53
N LEU A 34 5.75 1.62 -10.70
CA LEU A 34 4.56 0.96 -11.19
C LEU A 34 4.46 1.10 -12.72
N ASP A 35 3.77 0.15 -13.35
CA ASP A 35 3.48 0.12 -14.78
C ASP A 35 4.70 0.51 -15.65
N GLN A 36 5.79 -0.26 -15.48
CA GLN A 36 7.03 -0.16 -16.27
C GLN A 36 7.80 1.16 -16.15
N GLY A 37 7.62 1.92 -15.06
CA GLY A 37 8.38 3.15 -14.83
C GLY A 37 7.54 4.43 -14.85
N ASN A 38 6.27 4.33 -15.24
CA ASN A 38 5.43 5.51 -15.48
C ASN A 38 4.85 6.13 -14.21
N CYS A 39 4.95 5.47 -13.06
CA CYS A 39 4.48 5.99 -11.78
C CYS A 39 5.39 5.54 -10.64
N LEU A 40 5.98 6.49 -9.92
CA LEU A 40 6.83 6.22 -8.76
C LEU A 40 6.01 6.32 -7.47
N VAL A 41 6.14 5.34 -6.57
CA VAL A 41 5.49 5.33 -5.25
C VAL A 41 6.48 4.91 -4.18
N PRO A 42 6.34 5.36 -2.92
CA PRO A 42 7.12 4.78 -1.82
C PRO A 42 6.71 3.31 -1.60
N SER A 43 7.66 2.49 -1.17
CA SER A 43 7.36 1.15 -0.66
C SER A 43 6.51 1.27 0.62
N PRO A 44 5.30 0.69 0.65
CA PRO A 44 4.42 0.76 1.81
C PRO A 44 5.00 -0.02 3.00
N GLU A 45 4.52 0.30 4.20
CA GLU A 45 4.76 -0.53 5.38
C GLU A 45 3.93 -1.80 5.33
N VAL A 46 4.39 -2.86 5.98
CA VAL A 46 3.64 -4.09 6.19
C VAL A 46 3.13 -4.12 7.62
N GLU A 47 1.81 -4.28 7.78
CA GLU A 47 1.15 -4.48 9.06
C GLU A 47 0.40 -5.81 9.04
N SER A 48 0.00 -6.29 10.22
CA SER A 48 -0.73 -7.54 10.35
C SER A 48 -2.11 -7.33 10.96
N PHE A 49 -3.09 -8.04 10.44
CA PHE A 49 -4.43 -8.14 10.99
C PHE A 49 -4.63 -9.54 11.57
N LYS A 50 -4.88 -9.61 12.87
CA LYS A 50 -5.11 -10.86 13.58
C LYS A 50 -6.62 -11.17 13.61
N ILE A 51 -7.02 -12.25 12.95
CA ILE A 51 -8.41 -12.71 12.89
C ILE A 51 -8.74 -13.52 14.15
N ASP A 52 -7.84 -14.41 14.55
CA ASP A 52 -7.93 -15.18 15.78
C ASP A 52 -6.53 -15.60 16.28
N TYR A 53 -6.44 -16.59 17.17
CA TYR A 53 -5.16 -17.06 17.71
C TYR A 53 -4.26 -17.76 16.68
N GLN A 54 -4.81 -18.26 15.58
CA GLN A 54 -4.11 -19.10 14.59
C GLN A 54 -3.96 -18.39 13.24
N GLU A 55 -4.85 -17.46 12.91
CA GLU A 55 -4.90 -16.82 11.60
C GLU A 55 -4.53 -15.34 11.67
N THR A 56 -3.51 -14.97 10.88
CA THR A 56 -3.00 -13.60 10.75
C THR A 56 -2.71 -13.33 9.29
N ILE A 57 -3.18 -12.17 8.80
CA ILE A 57 -3.00 -11.75 7.42
C ILE A 57 -2.19 -10.46 7.41
N TYR A 58 -1.18 -10.43 6.54
CA TYR A 58 -0.35 -9.25 6.33
C TYR A 58 -0.93 -8.39 5.23
N TYR A 59 -0.83 -7.08 5.38
CA TYR A 59 -1.30 -6.13 4.39
C TYR A 59 -0.43 -4.88 4.35
N HIS A 60 -0.43 -4.24 3.18
CA HIS A 60 0.34 -3.02 2.97
C HIS A 60 -0.41 -1.76 3.39
N CYS A 61 0.30 -0.83 4.05
CA CYS A 61 -0.27 0.45 4.46
C CYS A 61 0.73 1.62 4.43
N LEU A 62 0.20 2.83 4.59
CA LEU A 62 0.96 4.05 4.83
C LEU A 62 0.34 4.84 5.97
N TYR A 63 1.17 5.68 6.60
CA TYR A 63 0.77 6.56 7.69
C TYR A 63 0.94 8.01 7.29
N LYS A 64 -0.08 8.87 7.46
CA LYS A 64 -0.04 10.24 6.96
C LYS A 64 1.04 11.10 7.61
N ASN A 65 1.47 10.74 8.81
CA ASN A 65 2.52 11.41 9.56
C ASN A 65 3.95 10.93 9.23
N THR A 66 4.16 10.03 8.26
CA THR A 66 5.49 9.52 7.91
C THR A 66 6.08 10.14 6.65
N LEU A 67 7.41 10.07 6.52
CA LEU A 67 8.14 10.50 5.33
C LEU A 67 7.63 9.80 4.06
N LYS A 68 7.35 8.49 4.14
CA LYS A 68 6.78 7.72 3.02
C LYS A 68 5.50 8.36 2.47
N TYR A 69 4.57 8.79 3.32
CA TYR A 69 3.36 9.44 2.84
C TYR A 69 3.61 10.83 2.23
N GLN A 70 4.57 11.59 2.76
CA GLN A 70 4.98 12.85 2.13
C GLN A 70 5.62 12.61 0.76
N LEU A 71 6.44 11.57 0.62
CA LEU A 71 6.99 11.14 -0.67
C LEU A 71 5.90 10.73 -1.65
N LEU A 72 4.87 10.00 -1.20
CA LEU A 72 3.70 9.68 -2.04
C LEU A 72 3.04 10.96 -2.58
N LYS A 73 2.89 12.01 -1.77
CA LYS A 73 2.35 13.30 -2.22
C LYS A 73 3.24 13.94 -3.28
N VAL A 74 4.54 14.01 -3.02
CA VAL A 74 5.51 14.58 -3.97
C VAL A 74 5.45 13.85 -5.31
N PHE A 75 5.51 12.51 -5.30
CA PHE A 75 5.42 11.72 -6.52
C PHE A 75 4.07 11.87 -7.22
N SER A 76 2.97 11.97 -6.46
CA SER A 76 1.63 12.21 -7.01
C SER A 76 1.48 13.58 -7.68
N SER A 77 2.33 14.55 -7.33
CA SER A 77 2.29 15.93 -7.84
C SER A 77 3.18 16.15 -9.07
N ILE A 78 3.95 15.15 -9.51
CA ILE A 78 4.80 15.26 -10.69
C ILE A 78 3.91 15.42 -11.95
N PRO A 79 4.05 16.52 -12.71
CA PRO A 79 3.30 16.72 -13.94
C PRO A 79 3.57 15.62 -14.97
N GLY A 80 2.53 15.18 -15.69
CA GLY A 80 2.64 14.14 -16.71
C GLY A 80 2.60 12.70 -16.19
N LEU A 81 2.50 12.50 -14.87
CA LEU A 81 2.42 11.18 -14.27
C LEU A 81 1.04 10.53 -14.50
N GLU A 82 1.03 9.24 -14.84
CA GLU A 82 -0.21 8.52 -15.12
C GLU A 82 -1.04 8.35 -13.83
N LYS A 83 -2.30 8.78 -13.86
CA LYS A 83 -3.17 8.74 -12.68
C LYS A 83 -3.70 7.34 -12.36
N TYR A 84 -3.82 6.47 -13.37
CA TYR A 84 -4.40 5.14 -13.21
C TYR A 84 -3.54 4.22 -12.30
N PRO A 85 -2.22 4.06 -12.52
CA PRO A 85 -1.35 3.25 -11.66
C PRO A 85 -1.38 3.72 -10.20
N LEU A 86 -1.28 5.04 -10.00
CA LEU A 86 -1.36 5.68 -8.68
C LEU A 86 -2.70 5.41 -7.99
N THR A 87 -3.80 5.46 -8.74
CA THR A 87 -5.14 5.15 -8.21
C THR A 87 -5.24 3.69 -7.80
N ARG A 88 -4.73 2.76 -8.61
CA ARG A 88 -4.70 1.33 -8.28
C ARG A 88 -3.86 1.05 -7.04
N PHE A 89 -2.68 1.67 -6.92
CA PHE A 89 -1.83 1.58 -5.73
C PHE A 89 -2.55 2.07 -4.47
N LYS A 90 -3.16 3.26 -4.53
CA LYS A 90 -3.93 3.79 -3.39
C LYS A 90 -5.11 2.91 -3.03
N ILE A 91 -5.70 2.20 -3.98
CA ILE A 91 -6.78 1.22 -3.73
C ILE A 91 -6.24 -0.05 -3.06
N SER A 92 -5.02 -0.49 -3.37
CA SER A 92 -4.43 -1.73 -2.85
C SER A 92 -3.77 -1.61 -1.48
N ILE A 93 -3.61 -0.40 -0.93
CA ILE A 93 -3.06 -0.19 0.43
C ILE A 93 -4.04 0.54 1.33
N VAL A 94 -3.91 0.41 2.65
CA VAL A 94 -4.63 1.25 3.62
C VAL A 94 -3.81 2.50 3.95
N ILE A 95 -4.45 3.66 4.12
CA ILE A 95 -3.76 4.90 4.53
C ILE A 95 -4.37 5.35 5.85
N TYR A 96 -3.62 5.22 6.93
CA TYR A 96 -4.00 5.66 8.27
C TYR A 96 -3.42 7.04 8.56
N ASP A 97 -4.08 7.83 9.39
CA ASP A 97 -3.51 9.03 10.00
C ASP A 97 -2.42 8.67 11.00
N THR A 98 -2.66 7.64 11.83
CA THR A 98 -1.75 7.22 12.91
C THR A 98 -1.83 5.72 13.18
N LYS A 99 -0.84 5.17 13.90
CA LYS A 99 -0.92 3.81 14.46
C LYS A 99 -2.09 3.60 15.43
N LEU A 100 -2.60 4.66 16.05
CA LEU A 100 -3.76 4.58 16.92
C LEU A 100 -5.05 4.32 16.11
N GLU A 101 -5.20 4.97 14.95
CA GLU A 101 -6.32 4.72 14.05
C GLU A 101 -6.32 3.26 13.58
N LEU A 102 -5.16 2.73 13.16
CA LEU A 102 -5.02 1.32 12.81
C LEU A 102 -5.56 0.40 13.91
N LYS A 103 -5.10 0.59 15.16
CA LYS A 103 -5.54 -0.22 16.30
C LYS A 103 -7.06 -0.12 16.53
N LYS A 104 -7.61 1.09 16.41
CA LYS A 104 -9.06 1.32 16.55
C LYS A 104 -9.85 0.61 15.46
N THR A 105 -9.40 0.68 14.19
CA THR A 105 -10.03 -0.02 13.07
C THR A 105 -10.00 -1.53 13.28
N HIS A 106 -8.87 -2.09 13.71
CA HIS A 106 -8.74 -3.52 13.97
C HIS A 106 -9.68 -3.99 15.07
N ASN A 107 -9.66 -3.30 16.22
CA ASN A 107 -10.53 -3.62 17.35
C ASN A 107 -12.01 -3.51 16.97
N LEU A 108 -12.38 -2.51 16.17
CA LEU A 108 -13.76 -2.32 15.74
C LEU A 108 -14.24 -3.50 14.89
N ILE A 109 -13.43 -3.96 13.93
CA ILE A 109 -13.77 -5.12 13.09
C ILE A 109 -13.92 -6.37 13.97
N ASN A 110 -12.95 -6.64 14.84
CA ASN A 110 -12.96 -7.79 15.74
C ASN A 110 -14.09 -7.74 16.77
N SER A 111 -14.64 -6.57 17.07
CA SER A 111 -15.82 -6.43 17.95
C SER A 111 -17.14 -6.65 17.21
N LYS A 112 -17.18 -6.45 15.88
CA LYS A 112 -18.41 -6.54 15.08
C LYS A 112 -18.60 -7.86 14.37
N PHE A 113 -17.53 -8.60 14.11
CA PHE A 113 -17.58 -9.83 13.33
C PHE A 113 -16.93 -10.97 14.10
N SER A 114 -17.50 -12.18 13.94
CA SER A 114 -16.78 -13.38 14.34
C SER A 114 -15.63 -13.66 13.39
N SER A 115 -14.65 -14.45 13.81
CA SER A 115 -13.53 -14.88 12.96
C SER A 115 -14.03 -15.54 11.66
N LYS A 116 -15.11 -16.33 11.73
CA LYS A 116 -15.74 -16.94 10.55
C LYS A 116 -16.30 -15.89 9.59
N ASP A 117 -16.97 -14.86 10.11
CA ASP A 117 -17.54 -13.79 9.27
C ASP A 117 -16.45 -12.95 8.61
N ILE A 118 -15.32 -12.76 9.29
CA ILE A 118 -14.15 -12.10 8.69
C ILE A 118 -13.61 -12.96 7.56
N VAL A 119 -13.33 -14.25 7.80
CA VAL A 119 -12.82 -15.17 6.76
C VAL A 119 -13.73 -15.20 5.54
N ASN A 120 -15.05 -15.25 5.72
CA ASN A 120 -16.02 -15.19 4.63
C ASN A 120 -15.92 -13.88 3.81
N GLN A 121 -15.63 -12.75 4.46
CA GLN A 121 -15.42 -11.47 3.76
C GLN A 121 -14.10 -11.41 2.99
N LEU A 122 -13.14 -12.26 3.34
CA LEU A 122 -11.84 -12.34 2.67
C LEU A 122 -11.81 -13.34 1.52
N GLU A 123 -12.85 -14.18 1.41
CA GLU A 123 -12.97 -15.21 0.39
C GLU A 123 -12.82 -14.63 -1.03
N VAL A 124 -12.02 -15.32 -1.84
CA VAL A 124 -11.77 -14.94 -3.23
C VAL A 124 -12.74 -15.69 -4.11
N THR A 125 -13.59 -14.95 -4.82
CA THR A 125 -14.52 -15.58 -5.77
C THR A 125 -13.75 -16.18 -6.94
N GLU A 126 -14.21 -17.32 -7.46
CA GLU A 126 -13.59 -17.97 -8.64
C GLU A 126 -13.50 -17.01 -9.84
N LYS A 127 -14.53 -16.18 -10.03
CA LYS A 127 -14.58 -15.18 -11.09
C LYS A 127 -13.45 -14.15 -10.95
N ASP A 128 -13.25 -13.60 -9.76
CA ASP A 128 -12.16 -12.66 -9.52
C ASP A 128 -10.81 -13.35 -9.61
N PHE A 129 -10.70 -14.58 -9.07
CA PHE A 129 -9.49 -15.39 -9.13
C PHE A 129 -8.99 -15.54 -10.57
N ASP A 130 -9.84 -16.05 -11.46
CA ASP A 130 -9.51 -16.29 -12.86
C ASP A 130 -9.16 -15.01 -13.61
N PHE A 131 -9.94 -13.94 -13.38
CA PHE A 131 -9.72 -12.66 -14.04
C PHE A 131 -8.35 -12.07 -13.70
N TYR A 132 -8.01 -12.02 -12.40
CA TYR A 132 -6.74 -11.46 -11.95
C TYR A 132 -5.56 -12.36 -12.28
N TYR A 133 -5.72 -13.68 -12.18
CA TYR A 133 -4.66 -14.63 -12.53
C TYR A 133 -4.26 -14.53 -13.99
N LYS A 134 -5.22 -14.53 -14.92
CA LYS A 134 -4.95 -14.41 -16.36
C LYS A 134 -4.22 -13.11 -16.70
N LYS A 135 -4.63 -11.99 -16.08
CA LYS A 135 -4.01 -10.68 -16.29
C LYS A 135 -2.58 -10.62 -15.74
N ALA A 136 -2.35 -11.20 -14.56
CA ALA A 136 -1.02 -11.25 -13.94
C ALA A 136 -0.06 -12.14 -14.73
N ARG A 137 -0.50 -13.35 -15.13
CA ARG A 137 0.27 -14.28 -15.99
C ARG A 137 0.69 -13.66 -17.33
N HIS A 138 -0.15 -12.81 -17.91
CA HIS A 138 0.19 -12.12 -19.16
C HIS A 138 1.36 -11.13 -18.98
N LYS A 139 1.49 -10.49 -17.81
CA LYS A 139 2.59 -9.57 -17.50
C LYS A 139 3.82 -10.29 -16.92
N ASN A 140 3.60 -11.35 -16.15
CA ASN A 140 4.62 -12.15 -15.52
C ASN A 140 4.30 -13.66 -15.71
N PRO A 141 4.93 -14.32 -16.69
CA PRO A 141 4.74 -15.74 -16.96
C PRO A 141 5.13 -16.69 -15.83
N ASP A 142 5.78 -16.22 -14.77
CA ASP A 142 6.14 -17.04 -13.60
C ASP A 142 5.17 -16.84 -12.42
N TYR A 143 4.19 -15.92 -12.54
CA TYR A 143 3.21 -15.65 -11.49
C TYR A 143 2.43 -16.92 -11.12
N SER A 144 2.34 -17.21 -9.83
CA SER A 144 1.74 -18.46 -9.34
C SER A 144 0.29 -18.32 -8.88
N ILE A 145 -0.41 -19.45 -8.83
CA ILE A 145 -1.78 -19.55 -8.30
C ILE A 145 -1.79 -19.16 -6.82
N GLN A 146 -0.77 -19.58 -6.07
CA GLN A 146 -0.61 -19.26 -4.64
C GLN A 146 -0.43 -17.76 -4.42
N GLU A 147 0.44 -17.11 -5.20
CA GLU A 147 0.61 -15.65 -5.16
C GLU A 147 -0.69 -14.92 -5.47
N ASN A 148 -1.46 -15.41 -6.46
CA ASN A 148 -2.77 -14.83 -6.77
C ASN A 148 -3.76 -14.90 -5.61
N GLN A 149 -3.84 -16.06 -4.95
CA GLN A 149 -4.70 -16.23 -3.79
C GLN A 149 -4.32 -15.25 -2.68
N VAL A 150 -3.03 -15.19 -2.32
CA VAL A 150 -2.52 -14.32 -1.26
C VAL A 150 -2.83 -12.85 -1.55
N ASN A 151 -2.52 -12.38 -2.77
CA ASN A 151 -2.73 -10.99 -3.16
C ASN A 151 -4.21 -10.60 -3.20
N LEU A 152 -5.11 -11.51 -3.57
CA LEU A 152 -6.54 -11.25 -3.61
C LEU A 152 -7.17 -11.28 -2.21
N THR A 153 -6.73 -12.19 -1.34
CA THR A 153 -7.10 -12.19 0.07
C THR A 153 -6.66 -10.88 0.74
N GLU A 154 -5.41 -10.44 0.51
CA GLU A 154 -4.92 -9.15 0.99
C GLU A 154 -5.79 -7.99 0.47
N LEU A 155 -6.12 -7.99 -0.83
CA LEU A 155 -6.96 -6.94 -1.42
C LEU A 155 -8.35 -6.88 -0.78
N ASN A 156 -8.95 -8.03 -0.48
CA ASN A 156 -10.23 -8.09 0.23
C ASN A 156 -10.10 -7.57 1.67
N LEU A 157 -9.01 -7.88 2.37
CA LEU A 157 -8.73 -7.33 3.70
C LEU A 157 -8.59 -5.80 3.65
N VAL A 158 -7.85 -5.27 2.68
CA VAL A 158 -7.70 -3.82 2.48
C VAL A 158 -9.06 -3.15 2.24
N ARG A 159 -9.94 -3.77 1.45
CA ARG A 159 -11.31 -3.27 1.23
C ARG A 159 -12.12 -3.26 2.51
N LEU A 160 -12.05 -4.32 3.30
CA LEU A 160 -12.70 -4.41 4.61
C LEU A 160 -12.18 -3.31 5.55
N LEU A 161 -10.86 -3.19 5.73
CA LEU A 161 -10.26 -2.16 6.59
C LEU A 161 -10.72 -0.75 6.19
N LYS A 162 -10.74 -0.45 4.90
CA LYS A 162 -11.19 0.86 4.37
C LYS A 162 -12.66 1.15 4.58
N SER A 163 -13.54 0.13 4.55
CA SER A 163 -14.96 0.35 4.81
C SER A 163 -15.20 0.85 6.23
N PHE A 164 -14.33 0.46 7.17
CA PHE A 164 -14.33 0.90 8.56
C PHE A 164 -13.58 2.21 8.80
N GLN A 165 -12.65 2.63 7.94
CA GLN A 165 -12.04 3.96 8.01
C GLN A 165 -13.03 5.08 7.64
N LYS A 166 -13.89 4.85 6.64
CA LYS A 166 -14.90 5.85 6.23
C LYS A 166 -15.91 6.15 7.33
N THR A 167 -16.23 5.18 8.18
CA THR A 167 -17.21 5.33 9.26
C THR A 167 -16.76 6.27 10.40
N TYR A 168 -15.44 6.52 10.55
CA TYR A 168 -14.91 7.44 11.58
C TYR A 168 -15.03 8.92 11.21
N LEU A 169 -15.11 9.26 9.93
CA LEU A 169 -15.30 10.65 9.48
C LEU A 169 -16.75 11.11 9.64
N ASP A 170 -17.70 10.18 9.65
CA ASP A 170 -19.14 10.47 9.72
C ASP A 170 -19.72 10.37 11.15
N ASN A 171 -18.96 9.84 12.11
CA ASN A 171 -19.33 9.82 13.54
C ASN A 171 -18.08 9.84 14.43
N PRO A 172 -17.53 11.03 14.75
CA PRO A 172 -16.53 11.16 15.79
C PRO A 172 -17.22 10.95 17.15
N LEU A 173 -16.82 9.89 17.86
CA LEU A 173 -17.13 9.74 19.30
C LEU A 173 -16.45 10.85 20.11
#